data_AF-A0A1X7HHP6-F1
#
_entry.id   AF-A0A1X7HHP6-F1
#
_cell.length_a   1.000
_cell.length_b   1.000
_cell.length_c   1.000
_cell.angle_alpha   90.00
_cell.angle_beta   90.00
_cell.angle_gamma   90.00
#
_symmetry.space_group_name_H-M   'P 1'
#
loop_
_entity.id
_entity.type
_entity.pdbx_description
1 polymer ?
#
loop_
_entity_poly.entity_id
_entity_poly.type
_entity_poly.pdbx_seq_one_letter_code
_entity_poly.pdbx_strand_id
1 'polypeptide(L)'
;MSTYMLVDRTSNWFFDEDIDLDPYLCSMQLLKALSTRQVQGIKYNRVQMVNTLLKRRSKEALDTLDSAIVILVSRNLLNIIESSSNSLDSVLHITKNGLEVLSRFAEDIS
;
A
#
# COMPACT_ATOMS: atom_id res chain seq x y z
N MET A 1 37.84 -21.58 -9.83
CA MET A 1 36.72 -22.21 -10.56
C MET A 1 35.50 -21.35 -10.31
N SER A 2 35.03 -20.65 -11.33
CA SER A 2 33.86 -19.76 -11.28
C SER A 2 32.60 -20.58 -11.58
N THR A 3 31.75 -20.74 -10.58
CA THR A 3 30.45 -21.39 -10.72
C THR A 3 29.48 -20.39 -11.32
N TYR A 4 29.10 -20.57 -12.58
CA TYR A 4 28.05 -19.77 -13.20
C TYR A 4 26.70 -20.31 -12.75
N MET A 5 26.03 -19.58 -11.86
CA MET A 5 24.63 -19.84 -11.52
C MET A 5 23.77 -19.34 -12.67
N LEU A 6 23.21 -20.26 -13.46
CA LEU A 6 22.17 -19.96 -14.44
C LEU A 6 20.90 -19.61 -13.67
N VAL A 7 20.69 -18.31 -13.45
CA VAL A 7 19.46 -17.80 -12.84
C VAL A 7 18.40 -17.70 -13.93
N ASP A 8 17.40 -18.58 -13.88
CA ASP A 8 16.20 -18.48 -14.69
C ASP A 8 15.45 -17.20 -14.30
N ARG A 9 15.24 -16.31 -15.28
CA ARG A 9 14.57 -15.01 -15.07
C ARG A 9 13.05 -15.13 -15.05
N THR A 10 12.49 -16.32 -15.25
CA THR A 10 11.03 -16.52 -15.29
C THR A 10 10.41 -16.83 -13.92
N SER A 11 11.23 -17.12 -12.90
CA SER A 11 10.77 -17.56 -11.57
C SER A 11 10.92 -16.53 -10.44
N ASN A 12 11.51 -15.35 -10.71
CA ASN A 12 11.88 -14.39 -9.66
C ASN A 12 11.06 -13.11 -9.74
N TRP A 13 9.77 -13.19 -9.40
CA TRP A 13 8.91 -12.01 -9.24
C TRP A 13 8.97 -11.38 -7.83
N PHE A 14 9.66 -12.02 -6.87
CA PHE A 14 9.65 -11.62 -5.45
C PHE A 14 11.03 -11.79 -4.79
N PHE A 15 12.04 -11.09 -5.29
CA PHE A 15 13.24 -10.85 -4.49
C PHE A 15 13.04 -9.54 -3.72
N ASP A 16 12.34 -9.62 -2.59
CA ASP A 16 12.33 -8.56 -1.58
C ASP A 16 13.47 -8.83 -0.60
N GLU A 17 14.60 -8.14 -0.78
CA GLU A 17 15.63 -8.06 0.26
C GLU A 17 15.16 -7.21 1.46
N ASP A 18 14.05 -6.48 1.34
CA ASP A 18 13.40 -5.68 2.39
C ASP A 18 11.88 -5.99 2.41
N ILE A 19 11.43 -6.86 3.32
CA ILE A 19 9.99 -7.19 3.53
C ILE A 19 9.15 -5.92 3.77
N ASP A 20 9.76 -4.89 4.36
CA ASP A 20 9.13 -3.61 4.61
C ASP A 20 8.82 -2.82 3.32
N LEU A 21 9.51 -3.11 2.21
CA LEU A 21 9.28 -2.46 0.90
C LEU A 21 8.31 -3.22 -0.01
N ASP A 22 7.70 -4.31 0.47
CA ASP A 22 6.69 -5.06 -0.28
C ASP A 22 5.41 -4.20 -0.49
N PRO A 23 5.01 -3.93 -1.75
CA PRO A 23 3.78 -3.21 -2.07
C PRO A 23 2.52 -3.86 -1.49
N TYR A 24 2.47 -5.18 -1.38
CA TYR A 24 1.32 -5.90 -0.82
C TYR A 24 1.20 -5.67 0.69
N LEU A 25 2.29 -5.79 1.42
CA LEU A 25 2.34 -5.49 2.85
C LEU A 25 1.97 -4.03 3.12
N CYS A 26 2.52 -3.11 2.32
CA CYS A 26 2.18 -1.69 2.38
C CYS A 26 0.69 -1.44 2.12
N SER A 27 0.10 -2.14 1.14
CA SER A 27 -1.33 -2.07 0.84
C SER A 27 -2.20 -2.47 2.04
N MET A 28 -1.84 -3.56 2.71
CA MET A 28 -2.58 -4.04 3.88
C MET A 28 -2.44 -3.11 5.09
N GLN A 29 -1.24 -2.59 5.34
CA GLN A 29 -1.03 -1.58 6.38
C GLN A 29 -1.84 -0.31 6.12
N LEU A 30 -1.92 0.12 4.85
CA LEU A 30 -2.69 1.28 4.44
C LEU A 30 -4.20 1.05 4.63
N LEU A 31 -4.72 -0.11 4.24
CA LEU A 31 -6.11 -0.50 4.52
C LEU A 31 -6.41 -0.55 6.02
N LYS A 32 -5.48 -1.06 6.83
CA LYS A 32 -5.61 -1.08 8.30
C LYS A 32 -5.61 0.31 8.90
N ALA A 33 -4.77 1.21 8.41
CA ALA A 33 -4.79 2.61 8.83
C ALA A 33 -6.14 3.27 8.47
N LEU A 34 -6.66 3.03 7.26
CA LEU A 34 -7.95 3.56 6.82
C LEU A 34 -9.14 2.95 7.57
N SER A 35 -9.08 1.67 7.94
CA SER A 35 -10.15 1.01 8.68
C SER A 35 -10.33 1.57 10.08
N THR A 36 -9.30 2.18 10.68
CA THR A 36 -9.44 2.93 11.94
C THR A 36 -10.11 4.30 11.77
N ARG A 37 -10.12 4.87 10.55
CA ARG A 37 -10.64 6.21 10.23
C ARG A 37 -11.65 6.18 9.08
N GLN A 38 -12.62 5.27 9.14
CA GLN A 38 -13.56 5.02 8.03
C GLN A 38 -14.34 6.26 7.59
N VAL A 39 -14.75 7.11 8.53
CA VAL A 39 -15.60 8.29 8.26
C VAL A 39 -14.80 9.52 7.82
N GLN A 40 -13.66 9.79 8.47
CA GLN A 40 -12.84 10.97 8.15
C GLN A 40 -11.88 10.75 6.97
N GLY A 41 -11.54 9.49 6.66
CA GLY A 41 -10.51 9.17 5.68
C GLY A 41 -9.10 9.59 6.14
N ILE A 42 -8.15 9.45 5.24
CA ILE A 42 -6.76 9.90 5.44
C ILE A 42 -6.41 10.88 4.34
N LYS A 43 -5.96 12.08 4.72
CA LYS A 43 -5.45 13.07 3.76
C LYS A 43 -4.25 12.48 3.01
N TYR A 44 -4.31 12.52 1.69
CA TYR A 44 -3.27 12.02 0.82
C TYR A 44 -2.08 12.97 0.82
N ASN A 45 -1.06 12.61 1.59
CA ASN A 45 0.24 13.26 1.57
C ASN A 45 1.32 12.18 1.51
N ARG A 46 1.90 12.00 0.32
CA ARG A 46 2.86 10.92 0.02
C ARG A 46 4.00 10.84 1.04
N VAL A 47 4.59 11.97 1.40
CA VAL A 47 5.72 12.03 2.34
C VAL A 47 5.29 11.65 3.76
N GLN A 48 4.14 12.18 4.22
CA GLN A 48 3.64 11.84 5.55
C GLN A 48 3.23 10.37 5.64
N MET A 49 2.57 9.84 4.60
CA MET A 49 2.12 8.46 4.56
C MET A 49 3.27 7.47 4.57
N VAL A 50 4.31 7.69 3.75
CA VAL A 50 5.54 6.89 3.77
C VAL A 50 6.20 6.95 5.15
N ASN A 51 6.28 8.14 5.75
CA ASN A 51 6.87 8.29 7.08
C ASN A 51 6.08 7.56 8.18
N THR A 52 4.75 7.47 8.07
CA THR A 52 3.91 6.77 9.04
C THR A 52 3.84 5.27 8.84
N LEU A 53 3.80 4.80 7.57
CA LEU A 53 3.61 3.39 7.23
C LEU A 53 4.94 2.64 7.21
N LEU A 54 5.92 3.18 6.46
CA LEU A 54 7.19 2.51 6.19
C LEU A 54 8.33 2.99 7.11
N LYS A 55 8.11 4.07 7.88
CA LYS A 55 9.10 4.70 8.80
C LYS A 55 10.45 5.03 8.16
N ARG A 56 10.54 5.01 6.84
CA ARG A 56 11.74 5.23 6.03
C ARG A 56 11.41 6.22 4.93
N ARG A 57 12.21 7.28 4.80
CA ARG A 57 12.07 8.27 3.73
C ARG A 57 13.09 7.96 2.64
N SER A 58 12.75 7.03 1.75
CA SER A 58 13.55 6.74 0.56
C SER A 58 12.70 6.86 -0.70
N LYS A 59 13.37 6.91 -1.86
CA LYS A 59 12.67 6.92 -3.15
C LYS A 59 11.93 5.60 -3.35
N GLU A 60 12.53 4.47 -2.99
CA GLU A 60 11.88 3.16 -3.10
C GLU A 60 10.59 3.12 -2.27
N ALA A 61 10.61 3.67 -1.05
CA ALA A 61 9.43 3.71 -0.18
C ALA A 61 8.27 4.54 -0.76
N LEU A 62 8.57 5.61 -1.51
CA LEU A 62 7.57 6.38 -2.24
C LEU A 62 6.99 5.60 -3.43
N ASP A 63 7.84 4.86 -4.15
CA ASP A 63 7.43 4.04 -5.29
C ASP A 63 6.59 2.83 -4.82
N THR A 64 6.93 2.24 -3.68
CA THR A 64 6.13 1.19 -3.01
C THR A 64 4.76 1.71 -2.60
N LEU A 65 4.68 2.91 -2.01
CA LEU A 65 3.39 3.52 -1.63
C LEU A 65 2.50 3.76 -2.86
N ASP A 66 3.07 4.27 -3.95
CA ASP A 66 2.32 4.48 -5.19
C ASP A 66 1.80 3.16 -5.74
N SER A 67 2.66 2.14 -5.79
CA SER A 67 2.27 0.79 -6.23
C SER A 67 1.14 0.22 -5.37
N ALA A 68 1.23 0.38 -4.04
CA ALA A 68 0.19 -0.05 -3.11
C ALA A 68 -1.15 0.67 -3.38
N ILE A 69 -1.13 1.98 -3.60
CA ILE A 69 -2.34 2.76 -3.91
C ILE A 69 -2.95 2.29 -5.23
N VAL A 70 -2.14 2.08 -6.27
CA VAL A 70 -2.61 1.57 -7.56
C VAL A 70 -3.27 0.19 -7.39
N ILE A 71 -2.66 -0.71 -6.61
CA ILE A 71 -3.24 -2.03 -6.32
C ILE A 71 -4.61 -1.87 -5.63
N LEU A 72 -4.70 -1.03 -4.62
CA LEU A 72 -5.94 -0.84 -3.85
C LEU A 72 -7.05 -0.18 -4.67
N VAL A 73 -6.72 0.82 -5.49
CA VAL A 73 -7.67 1.50 -6.37
C VAL A 73 -8.14 0.57 -7.50
N SER A 74 -7.21 -0.16 -8.15
CA SER A 74 -7.54 -1.09 -9.23
C SER A 74 -8.50 -2.21 -8.81
N ARG A 75 -8.47 -2.58 -7.52
CA ARG A 75 -9.35 -3.59 -6.91
C ARG A 75 -10.58 -3.00 -6.22
N ASN A 76 -10.83 -1.70 -6.36
CA ASN A 76 -11.95 -1.00 -5.74
C ASN A 76 -11.99 -1.17 -4.20
N LEU A 77 -10.81 -1.26 -3.57
CA LEU A 77 -10.66 -1.37 -2.11
C LEU A 77 -10.49 0.00 -1.44
N LEU A 78 -10.09 1.00 -2.23
CA LEU A 78 -9.85 2.37 -1.82
C LEU A 78 -10.43 3.33 -2.86
N ASN A 79 -11.06 4.41 -2.38
CA ASN A 79 -11.49 5.55 -3.19
C ASN A 79 -10.65 6.78 -2.86
N ILE A 80 -10.28 7.51 -3.91
CA ILE A 80 -9.63 8.82 -3.79
C ILE A 80 -10.72 9.87 -4.04
N ILE A 81 -11.03 10.66 -3.03
CA ILE A 81 -12.00 11.76 -3.12
C ILE A 81 -11.21 13.07 -3.17
N GLU A 82 -11.37 13.83 -4.25
CA GLU A 82 -10.80 15.16 -4.37
C GLU A 82 -11.59 16.14 -3.50
N SER A 83 -10.89 16.95 -2.69
CA SER A 83 -11.56 17.98 -1.89
C SER A 83 -12.15 19.05 -2.79
N SER A 84 -13.45 19.35 -2.61
CA SER A 84 -14.17 20.37 -3.39
C SER A 84 -13.63 21.80 -3.25
N SER A 85 -12.79 22.07 -2.25
CA SER A 85 -12.32 23.41 -1.90
C SER A 85 -10.92 23.71 -2.44
N ASN A 86 -10.76 23.88 -3.76
CA ASN A 86 -9.59 24.51 -4.42
C ASN A 86 -8.18 24.09 -3.93
N SER A 87 -8.09 22.95 -3.27
CA SER A 87 -6.89 22.43 -2.64
C SER A 87 -6.58 21.16 -3.39
N LEU A 88 -5.32 20.98 -3.78
CA LEU A 88 -4.76 19.73 -4.32
C LEU A 88 -4.77 18.59 -3.27
N ASP A 89 -5.66 18.69 -2.28
CA ASP A 89 -5.82 17.80 -1.16
C ASP A 89 -6.79 16.69 -1.57
N SER A 90 -6.26 15.53 -1.91
CA SER A 90 -7.05 14.30 -2.04
C SER A 90 -7.21 13.65 -0.66
N VAL A 91 -8.35 13.01 -0.42
CA VAL A 91 -8.60 12.21 0.79
C VAL A 91 -8.86 10.77 0.37
N LEU A 92 -8.14 9.85 1.00
CA LEU A 92 -8.30 8.41 0.82
C LEU A 92 -9.40 7.90 1.74
N HIS A 93 -10.36 7.18 1.18
CA HIS A 93 -11.41 6.49 1.91
C HIS A 93 -11.39 5.00 1.59
N ILE A 94 -11.58 4.17 2.61
CA ILE A 94 -11.76 2.73 2.43
C ILE A 94 -13.16 2.45 1.88
N THR A 95 -13.27 1.56 0.91
CA THR A 95 -14.57 1.11 0.40
C THR A 95 -15.14 -0.02 1.28
N LYS A 96 -16.41 -0.36 1.08
CA LYS A 96 -17.01 -1.54 1.73
C LYS A 96 -16.23 -2.83 1.40
N ASN A 97 -15.78 -2.97 0.15
CA ASN A 97 -14.98 -4.12 -0.27
C ASN A 97 -13.61 -4.13 0.41
N GLY A 98 -12.97 -2.97 0.61
CA GLY A 98 -11.73 -2.85 1.36
C GLY A 98 -11.86 -3.32 2.81
N LEU A 99 -12.99 -3.02 3.46
CA LEU A 99 -13.28 -3.50 4.82
C LEU A 99 -13.48 -5.01 4.88
N GLU A 100 -14.21 -5.59 3.92
CA GLU A 100 -14.46 -7.03 3.86
C GLU A 100 -13.18 -7.83 3.58
N VAL A 101 -12.32 -7.35 2.69
CA VAL A 101 -11.01 -7.97 2.43
C VAL A 101 -10.14 -7.93 3.70
N LEU A 102 -10.17 -6.82 4.43
CA LEU A 102 -9.41 -6.69 5.66
C LEU A 102 -9.94 -7.59 6.79
N SER A 103 -11.26 -7.78 6.90
CA SER A 103 -11.83 -8.70 7.89
C SER A 103 -11.46 -10.15 7.60
N ARG A 104 -11.53 -10.58 6.33
CA ARG A 104 -11.10 -11.94 5.92
C ARG A 104 -9.62 -12.18 6.22
N PHE A 105 -8.77 -11.19 5.91
CA PHE A 105 -7.35 -11.29 6.22
C PHE A 105 -7.06 -11.36 7.73
N ALA A 106 -7.86 -10.68 8.55
CA ALA A 106 -7.73 -10.77 10.00
C ALA A 106 -8.18 -12.13 10.56
N GLU A 107 -9.18 -12.76 9.95
CA GLU A 107 -9.64 -14.12 10.29
C GLU A 107 -8.62 -15.20 9.88
N ASP A 108 -7.91 -15.01 8.77
CA ASP A 108 -6.87 -15.94 8.30
C ASP A 108 -5.60 -15.97 9.18
N ILE A 109 -5.42 -14.97 10.06
CA ILE A 109 -4.25 -14.81 10.94
C ILE A 109 -4.53 -15.22 12.39
N SER A 110 -5.81 -15.43 12.75
CA SER A 110 -6.25 -15.87 14.08
C SER A 110 -6.37 -17.39 14.20
#